data_AF-A0A4Q1K1A4-F1
#
_entry.id   AF-A0A4Q1K1A4-F1
#
_cell.length_a   1.000
_cell.length_b   1.000
_cell.length_c   1.000
_cell.angle_alpha   90.00
_cell.angle_beta   90.00
_cell.angle_gamma   90.00
#
_symmetry.space_group_name_H-M   'P 1'
#
loop_
_entity.id
_entity.type
_entity.pdbx_description
1 polymer ?
#
loop_
_entity_poly.entity_id
_entity_poly.type
_entity_poly.pdbx_seq_one_letter_code
_entity_poly.pdbx_strand_id
1 'polypeptide(L)'
;MRFLKFTLLLSIVLFSAFTCEKEDQPTSTFIMPYDVQYGLEKGGIEKFLDEYKMTASAANNYEDVVFSKLPTPIDASQSIRTVYTANDMLKTKMIKSNGVNYKVYYIQFREGAGDGPEQQNPVVVDSVLVNYRGMLLNKKSNYSNDKSFEENQTFDSKLLNPVWFVLKGTNSLIEGWQKIFPLFKPGGYTVNPSNNQFTYNDFGAGVMFLPSGLGYYATPLSTIPAYSPLIFTFSLKRINHVDNDFDHIDTRYEDIDGDGSYYDDDTDGDGIANYFDIDDDGDGKLTSYELKIPTGGYYSFENAPDCSGNTTDPMRKRKYLDKNCQ
;
A
#
# COMPACT_ATOMS: atom_id res chain seq x y z
N MET A 1 -64.24 64.63 -46.28
CA MET A 1 -65.09 64.28 -45.11
C MET A 1 -64.23 63.50 -44.14
N ARG A 2 -63.79 64.15 -43.05
CA ARG A 2 -64.27 63.96 -41.67
C ARG A 2 -63.90 62.58 -41.06
N PHE A 3 -62.94 62.65 -40.14
CA PHE A 3 -62.77 61.94 -38.85
C PHE A 3 -62.80 60.40 -38.81
N LEU A 4 -61.75 59.76 -38.28
CA LEU A 4 -61.63 59.45 -36.83
C LEU A 4 -60.20 58.92 -36.49
N LYS A 5 -59.63 59.42 -35.40
CA LYS A 5 -58.39 58.91 -34.77
C LYS A 5 -58.74 57.75 -33.84
N PHE A 6 -57.95 56.68 -33.82
CA PHE A 6 -57.67 55.91 -32.59
C PHE A 6 -56.27 55.30 -32.67
N THR A 7 -55.43 55.73 -31.75
CA THR A 7 -54.12 55.19 -31.41
C THR A 7 -54.31 53.81 -30.78
N LEU A 8 -53.54 52.80 -31.20
CA LEU A 8 -53.33 51.60 -30.39
C LEU A 8 -51.85 51.19 -30.51
N LEU A 9 -51.13 51.34 -29.40
CA LEU A 9 -49.81 50.77 -29.17
C LEU A 9 -49.85 49.26 -29.45
N LEU A 10 -48.98 48.76 -30.33
CA LEU A 10 -48.67 47.34 -30.38
C LEU A 10 -47.29 47.11 -29.74
N SER A 11 -47.34 46.81 -28.45
CA SER A 11 -46.23 46.34 -27.62
C SER A 11 -45.68 45.01 -28.17
N ILE A 12 -44.39 45.00 -28.49
CA ILE A 12 -43.63 43.78 -28.79
C ILE A 12 -43.55 42.96 -27.50
N VAL A 13 -44.35 41.91 -27.41
CA VAL A 13 -44.22 40.89 -26.35
C VAL A 13 -43.17 39.90 -26.83
N LEU A 14 -41.94 40.06 -26.34
CA LEU A 14 -40.93 38.99 -26.34
C LEU A 14 -41.47 37.87 -25.45
N PHE A 15 -41.89 36.76 -26.06
CA PHE A 15 -42.09 35.51 -25.34
C PHE A 15 -40.70 34.95 -24.96
N SER A 16 -40.18 35.35 -23.80
CA SER A 16 -39.15 34.59 -23.11
C SER A 16 -39.80 33.32 -22.57
N ALA A 17 -39.62 32.21 -23.29
CA ALA A 17 -39.86 30.90 -22.72
C ALA A 17 -38.88 30.72 -21.56
N PHE A 18 -39.37 30.86 -20.32
CA PHE A 18 -38.69 30.33 -19.16
C PHE A 18 -38.70 28.81 -19.26
N THR A 19 -37.65 28.23 -19.84
CA THR A 19 -37.29 26.86 -19.50
C THR A 19 -36.75 26.92 -18.09
N CYS A 20 -37.56 26.50 -17.13
CA CYS A 20 -37.00 25.97 -15.90
C CYS A 20 -36.22 24.72 -16.33
N GLU A 21 -34.93 24.88 -16.62
CA GLU A 21 -34.02 23.76 -16.40
C GLU A 21 -34.25 23.40 -14.93
N LYS A 22 -34.84 22.23 -14.71
CA LYS A 22 -34.67 21.60 -13.40
C LYS A 22 -33.16 21.54 -13.25
N GLU A 23 -32.64 22.23 -12.25
CA GLU A 23 -31.30 21.91 -11.78
C GLU A 23 -31.31 20.40 -11.54
N ASP A 24 -30.63 19.67 -12.42
CA ASP A 24 -30.34 18.27 -12.23
C ASP A 24 -29.54 18.22 -10.93
N GLN A 25 -30.26 18.00 -9.82
CA GLN A 25 -29.65 17.67 -8.54
C GLN A 25 -28.62 16.59 -8.84
N PRO A 26 -27.33 16.77 -8.51
CA PRO A 26 -26.35 15.76 -8.80
C PRO A 26 -26.88 14.47 -8.19
N THR A 27 -27.12 13.46 -9.04
CA THR A 27 -27.54 12.15 -8.58
C THR A 27 -26.44 11.67 -7.64
N SER A 28 -26.69 11.78 -6.34
CA SER A 28 -25.81 11.23 -5.31
C SER A 28 -25.74 9.74 -5.58
N THR A 29 -24.66 9.28 -6.19
CA THR A 29 -24.42 7.86 -6.38
C THR A 29 -24.32 7.26 -4.98
N PHE A 30 -25.21 6.31 -4.66
CA PHE A 30 -25.18 5.62 -3.38
C PHE A 30 -23.86 4.84 -3.29
N ILE A 31 -22.97 5.28 -2.42
CA ILE A 31 -21.76 4.55 -2.05
C ILE A 31 -22.13 3.69 -0.85
N MET A 32 -21.85 2.39 -0.93
CA MET A 32 -22.12 1.49 0.18
C MET A 32 -21.26 1.91 1.39
N PRO A 33 -21.78 1.82 2.63
CA PRO A 33 -20.95 1.97 3.81
C PRO A 33 -19.86 0.87 3.89
N TYR A 34 -18.66 1.26 4.32
CA TYR A 34 -17.49 0.37 4.36
C TYR A 34 -17.71 -0.86 5.26
N ASP A 35 -18.37 -0.70 6.40
CA ASP A 35 -18.67 -1.77 7.35
C ASP A 35 -19.64 -2.81 6.77
N VAL A 36 -20.69 -2.34 6.08
CA VAL A 36 -21.66 -3.19 5.39
C VAL A 36 -20.99 -3.99 4.27
N GLN A 37 -20.23 -3.31 3.40
CA GLN A 37 -19.54 -3.98 2.30
C GLN A 37 -18.49 -4.97 2.82
N TYR A 38 -17.69 -4.58 3.81
CA TYR A 38 -16.70 -5.47 4.41
C TYR A 38 -17.35 -6.73 5.01
N GLY A 39 -18.51 -6.61 5.66
CA GLY A 39 -19.25 -7.76 6.19
C GLY A 39 -19.56 -8.81 5.12
N LEU A 40 -19.95 -8.38 3.92
CA LEU A 40 -20.21 -9.28 2.77
C LEU A 40 -18.90 -9.88 2.22
N GLU A 41 -17.89 -9.05 2.02
CA GLU A 41 -16.62 -9.47 1.42
C GLU A 41 -15.84 -10.43 2.30
N LYS A 42 -15.83 -10.19 3.61
CA LYS A 42 -15.19 -11.06 4.59
C LYS A 42 -15.71 -12.50 4.48
N GLY A 43 -17.04 -12.66 4.40
CA GLY A 43 -17.65 -13.98 4.20
C GLY A 43 -17.22 -14.63 2.87
N GLY A 44 -17.09 -13.85 1.80
CA GLY A 44 -16.58 -14.32 0.52
C GLY A 44 -15.12 -14.78 0.58
N ILE A 45 -14.25 -14.01 1.25
CA ILE A 45 -12.84 -14.37 1.45
C ILE A 45 -12.73 -15.63 2.31
N GLU A 46 -13.45 -15.71 3.42
CA GLU A 46 -13.42 -16.87 4.31
C GLU A 46 -13.90 -18.14 3.60
N LYS A 47 -14.97 -18.02 2.80
CA LYS A 47 -15.45 -19.11 1.94
C LYS A 47 -14.42 -19.50 0.89
N PHE A 48 -13.71 -18.56 0.28
CA PHE A 48 -12.63 -18.88 -0.66
C PHE A 48 -11.53 -19.72 0.02
N LEU A 49 -11.12 -19.35 1.23
CA LEU A 49 -10.12 -20.10 2.00
C LEU A 49 -10.57 -21.54 2.31
N ASP A 50 -11.87 -21.78 2.44
CA ASP A 50 -12.46 -23.09 2.77
C ASP A 50 -12.75 -23.96 1.53
N GLU A 51 -13.10 -23.36 0.40
CA GLU A 51 -13.56 -24.09 -0.80
C GLU A 51 -12.48 -24.24 -1.90
N TYR A 52 -11.32 -23.59 -1.75
CA TYR A 52 -10.26 -23.62 -2.74
C TYR A 52 -9.01 -24.27 -2.18
N LYS A 53 -8.21 -24.84 -3.08
CA LYS A 53 -6.82 -25.25 -2.83
C LYS A 53 -5.87 -24.34 -3.58
N MET A 54 -4.66 -24.24 -3.05
CA MET A 54 -3.59 -23.42 -3.60
C MET A 54 -2.36 -24.29 -3.87
N THR A 55 -1.80 -24.19 -5.08
CA THR A 55 -0.53 -24.81 -5.44
C THR A 55 0.54 -23.72 -5.45
N ALA A 56 1.51 -23.84 -4.55
CA ALA A 56 2.68 -22.98 -4.46
C ALA A 56 3.92 -23.87 -4.32
N SER A 57 5.05 -23.50 -4.93
CA SER A 57 6.24 -24.36 -4.96
C SER A 57 7.48 -23.66 -4.40
N ALA A 58 8.22 -24.34 -3.53
CA ALA A 58 9.53 -23.86 -3.11
C ALA A 58 10.54 -23.84 -4.29
N ALA A 59 10.35 -24.71 -5.28
CA ALA A 59 11.26 -24.84 -6.42
C ALA A 59 11.26 -23.63 -7.36
N ASN A 60 10.15 -22.88 -7.42
CA ASN A 60 10.08 -21.57 -8.10
C ASN A 60 10.07 -20.41 -7.10
N ASN A 61 10.61 -20.62 -5.88
CA ASN A 61 10.65 -19.61 -4.81
C ASN A 61 9.29 -18.99 -4.44
N TYR A 62 8.19 -19.71 -4.68
CA TYR A 62 6.83 -19.23 -4.49
C TYR A 62 6.47 -17.97 -5.29
N GLU A 63 7.19 -17.70 -6.39
CA GLU A 63 6.96 -16.54 -7.25
C GLU A 63 5.62 -16.60 -7.98
N ASP A 64 5.10 -17.81 -8.17
CA ASP A 64 3.79 -18.03 -8.76
C ASP A 64 2.98 -19.08 -8.00
N VAL A 65 1.66 -18.90 -8.01
CA VAL A 65 0.67 -19.66 -7.25
C VAL A 65 -0.51 -19.99 -8.16
N VAL A 66 -1.19 -21.10 -7.94
CA VAL A 66 -2.40 -21.48 -8.71
C VAL A 66 -3.51 -21.81 -7.73
N PHE A 67 -4.71 -21.26 -7.93
CA PHE A 67 -5.91 -21.46 -7.11
C PHE A 67 -6.97 -22.29 -7.86
N SER A 68 -7.31 -23.46 -7.33
CA SER A 68 -8.37 -24.29 -7.92
C SER A 68 -9.47 -24.59 -6.93
N LYS A 69 -10.72 -24.56 -7.39
CA LYS A 69 -11.87 -24.92 -6.57
C LYS A 69 -11.83 -26.42 -6.25
N LEU A 70 -12.09 -26.77 -5.01
CA LEU A 70 -12.24 -28.17 -4.60
C LEU A 70 -13.51 -28.79 -5.20
N PRO A 71 -13.48 -30.08 -5.56
CA PRO A 71 -14.67 -30.78 -6.03
C PRO A 71 -15.73 -30.88 -4.91
N THR A 72 -16.99 -31.14 -5.27
CA THR A 72 -18.05 -31.43 -4.31
C THR A 72 -18.22 -32.96 -4.18
N PRO A 73 -18.29 -33.53 -2.96
CA PRO A 73 -18.19 -32.87 -1.67
C PRO A 73 -16.78 -32.33 -1.39
N ILE A 74 -16.70 -31.22 -0.65
CA ILE A 74 -15.43 -30.57 -0.32
C ILE A 74 -14.66 -31.44 0.68
N ASP A 75 -13.45 -31.84 0.30
CA ASP A 75 -12.45 -32.39 1.22
C ASP A 75 -11.72 -31.23 1.91
N ALA A 76 -12.19 -30.87 3.11
CA ALA A 76 -11.66 -29.75 3.87
C ALA A 76 -10.15 -29.89 4.20
N SER A 77 -9.59 -31.10 4.18
CA SER A 77 -8.16 -31.33 4.42
C SER A 77 -7.25 -30.72 3.34
N GLN A 78 -7.79 -30.49 2.14
CA GLN A 78 -7.07 -29.91 1.01
C GLN A 78 -7.32 -28.39 0.85
N SER A 79 -8.17 -27.80 1.68
CA SER A 79 -8.48 -26.36 1.60
C SER A 79 -7.26 -25.51 1.97
N ILE A 80 -7.20 -24.29 1.43
CA ILE A 80 -6.17 -23.30 1.79
C ILE A 80 -6.15 -23.10 3.31
N ARG A 81 -7.33 -22.96 3.93
CA ARG A 81 -7.42 -22.78 5.38
C ARG A 81 -6.73 -23.92 6.11
N THR A 82 -7.12 -25.17 5.86
CA THR A 82 -6.56 -26.31 6.60
C THR A 82 -5.08 -26.49 6.34
N VAL A 83 -4.66 -26.49 5.06
CA VAL A 83 -3.27 -26.76 4.68
C VAL A 83 -2.32 -25.69 5.24
N TYR A 84 -2.66 -24.41 5.11
CA TYR A 84 -1.74 -23.33 5.50
C TYR A 84 -1.85 -22.93 6.98
N THR A 85 -2.96 -23.21 7.67
CA THR A 85 -3.00 -23.11 9.13
C THR A 85 -2.19 -24.22 9.77
N ALA A 86 -2.24 -25.46 9.26
CA ALA A 86 -1.46 -26.58 9.82
C ALA A 86 0.06 -26.37 9.75
N ASN A 87 0.53 -25.50 8.85
CA ASN A 87 1.94 -25.14 8.67
C ASN A 87 2.30 -23.75 9.22
N ASP A 88 1.42 -23.11 10.00
CA ASP A 88 1.62 -21.75 10.56
C ASP A 88 1.91 -20.65 9.51
N MET A 89 1.41 -20.84 8.28
CA MET A 89 1.61 -19.91 7.17
C MET A 89 0.42 -18.97 6.96
N LEU A 90 -0.81 -19.41 7.25
CA LEU A 90 -2.00 -18.56 7.17
C LEU A 90 -2.08 -17.67 8.42
N LYS A 91 -1.81 -16.39 8.23
CA LYS A 91 -1.77 -15.36 9.27
C LYS A 91 -2.84 -14.29 9.03
N THR A 92 -3.03 -13.43 10.02
CA THR A 92 -4.01 -12.34 9.96
C THR A 92 -3.44 -11.04 10.49
N LYS A 93 -3.77 -9.92 9.85
CA LYS A 93 -3.47 -8.58 10.34
C LYS A 93 -4.75 -7.76 10.46
N MET A 94 -4.93 -7.10 11.61
CA MET A 94 -5.99 -6.10 11.78
C MET A 94 -5.51 -4.77 11.22
N ILE A 95 -6.32 -4.14 10.37
CA ILE A 95 -6.04 -2.83 9.77
C ILE A 95 -7.26 -1.93 10.01
N LYS A 96 -7.04 -0.83 10.73
CA LYS A 96 -8.07 0.19 10.96
C LYS A 96 -8.00 1.23 9.85
N SER A 97 -9.05 1.32 9.04
CA SER A 97 -9.17 2.28 7.93
C SER A 97 -10.63 2.56 7.64
N ASN A 98 -10.97 3.75 7.13
CA ASN A 98 -12.34 4.10 6.74
C ASN A 98 -13.40 3.84 7.84
N GLY A 99 -13.03 4.00 9.12
CA GLY A 99 -13.90 3.71 10.27
C GLY A 99 -14.13 2.22 10.57
N VAL A 100 -13.50 1.31 9.84
CA VAL A 100 -13.65 -0.16 9.94
C VAL A 100 -12.35 -0.80 10.41
N ASN A 101 -12.46 -1.89 11.17
CA ASN A 101 -11.31 -2.73 11.53
C ASN A 101 -11.31 -4.00 10.67
N TYR A 102 -10.55 -3.96 9.57
CA TYR A 102 -10.45 -5.04 8.60
C TYR A 102 -9.54 -6.15 9.12
N LYS A 103 -10.00 -7.40 9.02
CA LYS A 103 -9.19 -8.59 9.25
C LYS A 103 -8.69 -9.08 7.90
N VAL A 104 -7.44 -8.77 7.59
CA VAL A 104 -6.79 -9.21 6.36
C VAL A 104 -6.13 -10.56 6.60
N TYR A 105 -6.47 -11.54 5.76
CA TYR A 105 -5.83 -12.85 5.73
C TYR A 105 -4.64 -12.80 4.77
N TYR A 106 -3.51 -13.39 5.15
CA TYR A 106 -2.36 -13.52 4.28
C TYR A 106 -1.62 -14.84 4.52
N ILE A 107 -1.05 -15.39 3.46
CA ILE A 107 -0.14 -16.54 3.52
C ILE A 107 1.28 -15.99 3.51
N GLN A 108 2.06 -16.29 4.54
CA GLN A 108 3.49 -16.02 4.57
C GLN A 108 4.23 -17.33 4.24
N PHE A 109 4.59 -17.52 2.96
CA PHE A 109 5.42 -18.67 2.58
C PHE A 109 6.82 -18.52 3.15
N ARG A 110 7.33 -17.29 3.13
CA ARG A 110 8.62 -16.88 3.66
C ARG A 110 8.55 -15.40 4.05
N GLU A 111 8.98 -15.05 5.25
CA GLU A 111 9.13 -13.65 5.67
C GLU A 111 10.18 -12.94 4.80
N GLY A 112 11.28 -13.63 4.52
CA GLY A 112 12.48 -13.11 3.87
C GLY A 112 13.67 -13.30 4.82
N ALA A 113 14.84 -13.66 4.31
CA ALA A 113 15.99 -13.88 5.17
C ALA A 113 16.53 -12.58 5.79
N GLY A 114 16.28 -11.43 5.16
CA GLY A 114 16.92 -10.18 5.56
C GLY A 114 18.44 -10.21 5.34
N ASP A 115 18.92 -11.04 4.40
CA ASP A 115 20.33 -11.12 4.05
C ASP A 115 20.71 -10.02 3.04
N GLY A 116 21.90 -9.42 3.18
CA GLY A 116 22.40 -8.40 2.27
C GLY A 116 22.35 -6.98 2.83
N PRO A 117 22.30 -5.92 1.98
CA PRO A 117 22.30 -4.53 2.45
C PRO A 117 20.93 -4.07 3.01
N GLU A 118 19.84 -4.75 2.66
CA GLU A 118 18.45 -4.32 2.90
C GLU A 118 17.77 -5.23 3.95
N GLN A 119 18.34 -5.34 5.14
CA GLN A 119 18.02 -6.41 6.10
C GLN A 119 16.70 -6.23 6.85
N GLN A 120 16.10 -5.04 6.78
CA GLN A 120 14.95 -4.64 7.57
C GLN A 120 13.65 -4.74 6.78
N ASN A 121 12.53 -4.70 7.50
CA ASN A 121 11.22 -4.57 6.88
C ASN A 121 11.08 -3.17 6.25
N PRO A 122 10.34 -3.02 5.15
CA PRO A 122 10.08 -1.70 4.61
C PRO A 122 9.13 -0.94 5.55
N VAL A 123 9.32 0.37 5.65
CA VAL A 123 8.39 1.29 6.31
C VAL A 123 7.47 1.95 5.28
N VAL A 124 6.39 2.60 5.71
CA VAL A 124 5.34 3.07 4.78
C VAL A 124 5.81 4.11 3.76
N VAL A 125 6.94 4.78 4.00
CA VAL A 125 7.55 5.76 3.08
C VAL A 125 8.54 5.13 2.09
N ASP A 126 8.94 3.87 2.30
CA ASP A 126 9.95 3.23 1.47
C ASP A 126 9.44 2.93 0.06
N SER A 127 10.39 2.76 -0.84
CA SER A 127 10.14 2.12 -2.12
C SER A 127 10.47 0.62 -2.05
N VAL A 128 9.67 -0.21 -2.69
CA VAL A 128 9.83 -1.66 -2.74
C VAL A 128 9.87 -2.18 -4.17
N LEU A 129 10.76 -3.12 -4.45
CA LEU A 129 10.86 -3.80 -5.74
C LEU A 129 10.12 -5.13 -5.67
N VAL A 130 9.12 -5.32 -6.53
CA VAL A 130 8.12 -6.38 -6.33
C VAL A 130 7.83 -7.14 -7.63
N ASN A 131 7.81 -8.47 -7.55
CA ASN A 131 7.05 -9.29 -8.51
C ASN A 131 5.67 -9.60 -7.93
N TYR A 132 4.63 -9.57 -8.75
CA TYR A 132 3.29 -9.91 -8.29
C TYR A 132 2.36 -10.39 -9.40
N ARG A 133 1.24 -10.99 -8.98
CA ARG A 133 0.04 -11.16 -9.80
C ARG A 133 -1.19 -10.75 -9.00
N GLY A 134 -2.02 -9.90 -9.59
CA GLY A 134 -3.29 -9.46 -9.03
C GLY A 134 -4.47 -10.21 -9.66
N MET A 135 -5.34 -10.75 -8.83
CA MET A 135 -6.55 -11.49 -9.22
C MET A 135 -7.77 -10.95 -8.49
N LEU A 136 -8.94 -10.99 -9.15
CA LEU A 136 -10.22 -10.81 -8.48
C LEU A 136 -10.58 -12.07 -7.68
N LEU A 137 -11.15 -11.93 -6.49
CA LEU A 137 -11.68 -13.07 -5.73
C LEU A 137 -12.81 -13.79 -6.49
N ASN A 138 -13.63 -13.01 -7.19
CA ASN A 138 -14.80 -13.46 -7.95
C ASN A 138 -14.62 -13.24 -9.46
N LYS A 139 -15.33 -14.02 -10.28
CA LYS A 139 -15.27 -13.90 -11.75
C LYS A 139 -15.70 -12.50 -12.22
N LYS A 140 -15.00 -11.96 -13.22
CA LYS A 140 -15.42 -10.75 -13.93
C LYS A 140 -16.79 -10.99 -14.59
N SER A 141 -17.82 -10.24 -14.19
CA SER A 141 -19.22 -10.46 -14.63
C SER A 141 -19.42 -10.42 -16.16
N ASN A 142 -18.46 -9.87 -16.91
CA ASN A 142 -18.60 -9.57 -18.34
C ASN A 142 -17.73 -10.46 -19.25
N TYR A 143 -17.00 -11.45 -18.70
CA TYR A 143 -16.13 -12.33 -19.49
C TYR A 143 -16.66 -13.77 -19.52
N SER A 144 -17.35 -14.08 -20.63
CA SER A 144 -17.56 -15.41 -21.27
C SER A 144 -18.12 -16.56 -20.41
N ASN A 145 -18.89 -17.44 -21.05
CA ASN A 145 -19.47 -18.66 -20.49
C ASN A 145 -18.42 -19.79 -20.28
N ASP A 146 -17.13 -19.44 -20.29
CA ASP A 146 -16.00 -20.37 -20.26
C ASP A 146 -15.58 -20.71 -18.82
N LYS A 147 -15.14 -21.97 -18.66
CA LYS A 147 -15.15 -22.78 -17.43
C LYS A 147 -13.82 -22.85 -16.67
N SER A 148 -12.81 -22.04 -16.98
CA SER A 148 -11.57 -21.97 -16.19
C SER A 148 -11.62 -20.81 -15.19
N PHE A 149 -11.45 -21.13 -13.91
CA PHE A 149 -11.45 -20.19 -12.78
C PHE A 149 -10.27 -19.20 -12.84
N GLU A 150 -9.15 -19.61 -13.42
CA GLU A 150 -7.85 -18.93 -13.32
C GLU A 150 -7.65 -17.77 -14.31
N GLU A 151 -7.93 -18.00 -15.59
CA GLU A 151 -7.52 -17.08 -16.66
C GLU A 151 -8.37 -15.80 -16.70
N ASN A 152 -9.62 -15.89 -16.22
CA ASN A 152 -10.59 -14.79 -16.28
C ASN A 152 -10.64 -13.90 -15.02
N GLN A 153 -9.75 -14.14 -14.04
CA GLN A 153 -9.69 -13.35 -12.79
C GLN A 153 -8.41 -12.52 -12.66
N THR A 154 -7.33 -12.85 -13.38
CA THR A 154 -6.09 -12.06 -13.37
C THR A 154 -6.33 -10.71 -14.05
N PHE A 155 -6.02 -9.63 -13.34
CA PHE A 155 -6.19 -8.26 -13.87
C PHE A 155 -4.86 -7.53 -14.11
N ASP A 156 -3.77 -7.95 -13.46
CA ASP A 156 -2.40 -7.49 -13.72
C ASP A 156 -1.39 -8.56 -13.28
N SER A 157 -0.23 -8.59 -13.96
CA SER A 157 0.87 -9.49 -13.68
C SER A 157 2.22 -8.85 -14.01
N LYS A 158 3.16 -8.99 -13.07
CA LYS A 158 4.57 -8.60 -13.15
C LYS A 158 5.45 -9.73 -12.59
N LEU A 159 5.17 -10.97 -12.99
CA LEU A 159 5.90 -12.15 -12.51
C LEU A 159 7.35 -12.24 -13.01
N LEU A 160 7.64 -11.75 -14.22
CA LEU A 160 8.98 -11.86 -14.84
C LEU A 160 9.81 -10.58 -14.73
N ASN A 161 9.16 -9.42 -14.54
CA ASN A 161 9.81 -8.12 -14.53
C ASN A 161 9.36 -7.39 -13.25
N PRO A 162 10.20 -7.37 -12.20
CA PRO A 162 9.82 -6.71 -10.97
C PRO A 162 9.68 -5.20 -11.18
N VAL A 163 8.78 -4.58 -10.43
CA VAL A 163 8.46 -3.15 -10.54
C VAL A 163 8.69 -2.46 -9.20
N TRP A 164 9.21 -1.25 -9.24
CA TRP A 164 9.33 -0.40 -8.06
C TRP A 164 7.97 0.25 -7.75
N PHE A 165 7.55 0.13 -6.50
CA PHE A 165 6.43 0.87 -5.96
C PHE A 165 6.90 1.73 -4.81
N VAL A 166 6.43 2.97 -4.75
CA VAL A 166 6.46 3.77 -3.52
C VAL A 166 5.27 3.32 -2.68
N LEU A 167 5.49 2.91 -1.43
CA LEU A 167 4.41 2.40 -0.59
C LEU A 167 3.38 3.51 -0.32
N LYS A 168 3.80 4.66 0.18
CA LYS A 168 2.95 5.83 0.42
C LYS A 168 3.58 7.10 -0.18
N GLY A 169 2.81 7.87 -0.95
CA GLY A 169 3.27 9.07 -1.66
C GLY A 169 2.24 9.65 -2.64
N THR A 170 2.66 10.53 -3.56
CA THR A 170 1.78 11.22 -4.52
C THR A 170 1.09 10.29 -5.52
N ASN A 171 1.62 9.07 -5.74
CA ASN A 171 0.99 7.96 -6.47
C ASN A 171 0.88 6.71 -5.57
N SER A 172 0.35 6.91 -4.35
CA SER A 172 0.26 5.88 -3.31
C SER A 172 -0.31 4.55 -3.84
N LEU A 173 0.39 3.47 -3.52
CA LEU A 173 -0.12 2.12 -3.71
C LEU A 173 -1.34 1.91 -2.79
N ILE A 174 -2.25 0.98 -3.12
CA ILE A 174 -3.41 0.71 -2.27
C ILE A 174 -2.99 0.32 -0.84
N GLU A 175 -3.77 0.74 0.16
CA GLU A 175 -3.43 0.62 1.59
C GLU A 175 -3.11 -0.81 2.01
N GLY A 176 -3.75 -1.82 1.39
CA GLY A 176 -3.42 -3.22 1.63
C GLY A 176 -1.94 -3.55 1.47
N TRP A 177 -1.30 -3.06 0.41
CA TRP A 177 0.14 -3.28 0.23
C TRP A 177 0.96 -2.53 1.28
N GLN A 178 0.61 -1.26 1.55
CA GLN A 178 1.30 -0.43 2.55
C GLN A 178 1.35 -1.08 3.93
N LYS A 179 0.30 -1.82 4.31
CA LYS A 179 0.18 -2.43 5.64
C LYS A 179 0.66 -3.88 5.71
N ILE A 180 0.75 -4.58 4.57
CA ILE A 180 1.21 -5.97 4.50
C ILE A 180 2.71 -6.09 4.22
N PHE A 181 3.29 -5.25 3.34
CA PHE A 181 4.73 -5.32 3.05
C PHE A 181 5.65 -5.17 4.27
N PRO A 182 5.34 -4.32 5.28
CA PRO A 182 6.11 -4.25 6.51
C PRO A 182 6.17 -5.55 7.33
N LEU A 183 5.42 -6.59 6.94
CA LEU A 183 5.48 -7.93 7.54
C LEU A 183 6.45 -8.89 6.83
N PHE A 184 7.15 -8.40 5.80
CA PHE A 184 8.09 -9.15 4.96
C PHE A 184 9.41 -8.39 4.85
N LYS A 185 10.47 -9.12 4.48
CA LYS A 185 11.81 -8.62 4.22
C LYS A 185 12.25 -9.08 2.84
N PRO A 186 13.16 -8.36 2.16
CA PRO A 186 13.84 -8.91 1.01
C PRO A 186 14.81 -10.02 1.46
N GLY A 187 15.47 -10.62 0.48
CA GLY A 187 16.55 -11.56 0.73
C GLY A 187 17.80 -11.09 0.00
N GLY A 188 18.74 -12.01 -0.20
CA GLY A 188 19.96 -11.73 -0.93
C GLY A 188 19.73 -11.49 -2.42
N TYR A 189 20.70 -10.82 -3.05
CA TYR A 189 20.81 -10.78 -4.49
C TYR A 189 22.27 -10.84 -4.94
N THR A 190 22.47 -11.34 -6.15
CA THR A 190 23.74 -11.26 -6.87
C THR A 190 23.55 -10.49 -8.16
N VAL A 191 24.60 -9.76 -8.57
CA VAL A 191 24.60 -9.00 -9.83
C VAL A 191 25.62 -9.64 -10.75
N ASN A 192 25.17 -10.03 -11.95
CA ASN A 192 26.07 -10.53 -12.98
C ASN A 192 26.92 -9.36 -13.51
N PRO A 193 28.26 -9.41 -13.36
CA PRO A 193 29.14 -8.29 -13.69
C PRO A 193 29.24 -8.01 -15.20
N SER A 194 28.80 -8.94 -16.06
CA SER A 194 28.88 -8.78 -17.52
C SER A 194 27.64 -8.12 -18.14
N ASN A 195 26.48 -8.16 -17.47
CA ASN A 195 25.21 -7.65 -18.02
C ASN A 195 24.33 -6.92 -16.99
N ASN A 196 24.81 -6.71 -15.77
CA ASN A 196 24.09 -6.08 -14.66
C ASN A 196 22.75 -6.73 -14.31
N GLN A 197 22.56 -8.01 -14.66
CA GLN A 197 21.35 -8.75 -14.32
C GLN A 197 21.37 -9.17 -12.85
N PHE A 198 20.26 -8.93 -12.16
CA PHE A 198 20.06 -9.34 -10.78
C PHE A 198 19.49 -10.75 -10.70
N THR A 199 20.00 -11.55 -9.77
CA THR A 199 19.40 -12.83 -9.34
C THR A 199 19.09 -12.74 -7.86
N TYR A 200 17.83 -12.96 -7.49
CA TYR A 200 17.33 -12.82 -6.12
C TYR A 200 17.14 -14.18 -5.46
N ASN A 201 17.44 -14.28 -4.17
CA ASN A 201 17.23 -15.48 -3.36
C ASN A 201 16.64 -15.11 -1.98
N ASP A 202 15.95 -16.06 -1.36
CA ASP A 202 15.46 -15.96 0.03
C ASP A 202 14.61 -14.72 0.37
N PHE A 203 14.00 -14.11 -0.65
CA PHE A 203 13.12 -12.95 -0.53
C PHE A 203 11.78 -13.30 0.10
N GLY A 204 11.15 -12.32 0.77
CA GLY A 204 9.80 -12.45 1.28
C GLY A 204 8.81 -12.77 0.17
N ALA A 205 7.96 -13.78 0.38
CA ALA A 205 6.98 -14.24 -0.59
C ALA A 205 5.68 -14.64 0.10
N GLY A 206 4.56 -14.24 -0.49
CA GLY A 206 3.26 -14.46 0.13
C GLY A 206 2.07 -14.24 -0.78
N VAL A 207 0.91 -14.43 -0.19
CA VAL A 207 -0.41 -14.15 -0.78
C VAL A 207 -1.19 -13.29 0.19
N MET A 208 -1.86 -12.24 -0.26
CA MET A 208 -2.82 -11.50 0.57
C MET A 208 -4.22 -11.54 -0.03
N PHE A 209 -5.23 -11.63 0.85
CA PHE A 209 -6.65 -11.60 0.50
C PHE A 209 -7.26 -10.31 1.05
N LEU A 210 -7.56 -9.38 0.14
CA LEU A 210 -7.80 -7.99 0.47
C LEU A 210 -9.25 -7.59 0.22
N PRO A 211 -10.00 -7.15 1.25
CA PRO A 211 -11.29 -6.49 1.06
C PRO A 211 -11.15 -5.24 0.18
N SER A 212 -12.20 -4.87 -0.56
CA SER A 212 -12.15 -3.72 -1.48
C SER A 212 -11.90 -2.40 -0.75
N GLY A 213 -12.29 -2.30 0.52
CA GLY A 213 -12.08 -1.13 1.38
C GLY A 213 -10.62 -0.77 1.64
N LEU A 214 -9.69 -1.70 1.40
CA LEU A 214 -8.24 -1.49 1.46
C LEU A 214 -7.60 -1.51 0.05
N GLY A 215 -8.43 -1.57 -0.99
CA GLY A 215 -8.08 -1.60 -2.40
C GLY A 215 -8.84 -0.53 -3.18
N TYR A 216 -9.45 -0.91 -4.31
CA TYR A 216 -10.18 0.00 -5.20
C TYR A 216 -11.69 0.02 -4.87
N TYR A 217 -12.04 0.47 -3.66
CA TYR A 217 -13.38 0.33 -3.04
C TYR A 217 -14.58 0.60 -3.98
N ALA A 218 -14.98 1.85 -4.16
CA ALA A 218 -16.11 2.22 -5.02
C ALA A 218 -15.67 2.73 -6.41
N THR A 219 -14.36 2.69 -6.67
CA THR A 219 -13.74 3.24 -7.88
C THR A 219 -13.40 2.10 -8.84
N PRO A 220 -14.25 1.82 -9.85
CA PRO A 220 -13.93 0.79 -10.82
C PRO A 220 -12.73 1.20 -11.67
N LEU A 221 -11.84 0.25 -11.94
CA LEU A 221 -10.79 0.35 -12.95
C LEU A 221 -11.17 -0.49 -14.17
N SER A 222 -10.44 -0.31 -15.28
CA SER A 222 -10.68 -1.03 -16.55
C SER A 222 -10.88 -2.54 -16.38
N THR A 223 -10.12 -3.16 -15.48
CA THR A 223 -10.14 -4.60 -15.23
C THR A 223 -10.65 -4.98 -13.84
N ILE A 224 -10.91 -4.01 -12.96
CA ILE A 224 -11.32 -4.23 -11.56
C ILE A 224 -12.68 -3.55 -11.34
N PRO A 225 -13.78 -4.31 -11.22
CA PRO A 225 -15.07 -3.75 -10.86
C PRO A 225 -15.04 -3.08 -9.48
N ALA A 226 -15.94 -2.13 -9.25
CA ALA A 226 -16.16 -1.59 -7.91
C ALA A 226 -16.53 -2.72 -6.92
N TYR A 227 -16.13 -2.53 -5.68
CA TYR A 227 -16.40 -3.40 -4.54
C TYR A 227 -15.86 -4.83 -4.74
N SER A 228 -14.68 -4.93 -5.38
CA SER A 228 -14.03 -6.20 -5.65
C SER A 228 -12.99 -6.53 -4.58
N PRO A 229 -13.14 -7.64 -3.84
CA PRO A 229 -12.04 -8.22 -3.10
C PRO A 229 -10.94 -8.70 -4.05
N LEU A 230 -9.69 -8.49 -3.65
CA LEU A 230 -8.52 -8.77 -4.47
C LEU A 230 -7.66 -9.85 -3.81
N ILE A 231 -6.99 -10.65 -4.64
CA ILE A 231 -5.94 -11.56 -4.22
C ILE A 231 -4.65 -11.10 -4.89
N PHE A 232 -3.59 -10.95 -4.11
CA PHE A 232 -2.26 -10.69 -4.66
C PHE A 232 -1.31 -11.79 -4.22
N THR A 233 -0.71 -12.47 -5.19
CA THR A 233 0.52 -13.24 -4.98
C THR A 233 1.70 -12.30 -5.21
N PHE A 234 2.69 -12.29 -4.33
CA PHE A 234 3.80 -11.35 -4.41
C PHE A 234 5.13 -11.88 -3.90
N SER A 235 6.21 -11.21 -4.31
CA SER A 235 7.57 -11.39 -3.82
C SER A 235 8.26 -10.04 -3.66
N LEU A 236 8.82 -9.78 -2.47
CA LEU A 236 9.55 -8.56 -2.12
C LEU A 236 11.04 -8.72 -2.42
N LYS A 237 11.51 -8.20 -3.55
CA LYS A 237 12.88 -8.41 -4.03
C LYS A 237 13.89 -7.49 -3.37
N ARG A 238 13.54 -6.21 -3.23
CA ARG A 238 14.40 -5.16 -2.69
C ARG A 238 13.60 -4.09 -1.98
N ILE A 239 14.30 -3.35 -1.14
CA ILE A 239 13.82 -2.12 -0.52
C ILE A 239 14.78 -1.00 -0.90
N ASN A 240 14.25 0.19 -1.09
CA ASN A 240 15.01 1.42 -1.14
C ASN A 240 14.48 2.35 -0.06
N HIS A 241 15.27 2.50 1.01
CA HIS A 241 15.00 3.47 2.07
C HIS A 241 15.16 4.88 1.52
N VAL A 242 14.29 5.77 1.96
CA VAL A 242 14.24 7.15 1.51
C VAL A 242 14.62 8.05 2.68
N ASP A 243 15.42 9.05 2.36
CA ASP A 243 15.70 10.24 3.16
C ASP A 243 14.98 11.37 2.40
N ASN A 244 13.92 11.90 3.00
CA ASN A 244 12.89 12.68 2.30
C ASN A 244 13.24 14.18 2.19
N ASP A 245 14.02 14.68 3.13
CA ASP A 245 14.44 16.07 3.30
C ASP A 245 15.96 16.25 3.03
N PHE A 246 16.69 15.14 2.87
CA PHE A 246 18.10 15.04 2.49
C PHE A 246 19.08 15.46 3.60
N ASP A 247 18.74 15.15 4.84
CA ASP A 247 19.55 15.51 6.01
C ASP A 247 20.53 14.42 6.47
N HIS A 248 20.54 13.25 5.79
CA HIS A 248 21.30 12.04 6.09
C HIS A 248 20.70 11.10 7.16
N ILE A 249 19.45 11.31 7.56
CA ILE A 249 18.65 10.34 8.31
C ILE A 249 17.64 9.70 7.37
N ASP A 250 17.70 8.37 7.22
CA ASP A 250 16.62 7.67 6.51
C ASP A 250 15.31 7.86 7.28
N THR A 251 14.22 8.19 6.60
CA THR A 251 12.93 8.50 7.22
C THR A 251 12.37 7.42 8.12
N ARG A 252 12.77 6.16 7.89
CA ARG A 252 12.45 5.05 8.80
C ARG A 252 12.88 5.28 10.25
N TYR A 253 13.84 6.17 10.49
CA TYR A 253 14.39 6.49 11.81
C TYR A 253 13.77 7.73 12.46
N GLU A 254 12.82 8.35 11.78
CA GLU A 254 12.19 9.62 12.19
C GLU A 254 10.79 9.43 12.79
N ASP A 255 10.35 8.17 12.91
CA ASP A 255 9.23 7.74 13.75
C ASP A 255 9.70 7.66 15.20
N ILE A 256 9.63 8.79 15.91
CA ILE A 256 10.23 8.99 17.23
C ILE A 256 9.45 8.23 18.30
N ASP A 257 8.12 8.19 18.19
CA ASP A 257 7.26 7.51 19.15
C ASP A 257 6.98 6.03 18.82
N GLY A 258 7.29 5.58 17.60
CA GLY A 258 7.20 4.20 17.15
C GLY A 258 5.79 3.76 16.79
N ASP A 259 4.86 4.68 16.52
CA ASP A 259 3.47 4.36 16.17
C ASP A 259 3.29 4.01 14.67
N GLY A 260 4.33 4.23 13.85
CA GLY A 260 4.37 3.99 12.42
C GLY A 260 3.82 5.14 11.56
N SER A 261 3.63 6.32 12.15
CA SER A 261 3.19 7.55 11.51
C SER A 261 4.28 8.63 11.57
N TYR A 262 5.08 8.71 10.52
CA TYR A 262 6.09 9.76 10.33
C TYR A 262 5.51 11.18 10.19
N TYR A 263 4.19 11.34 10.08
CA TYR A 263 3.56 12.60 9.69
C TYR A 263 3.30 13.55 10.86
N ASP A 264 3.44 13.05 12.08
CA ASP A 264 3.12 13.74 13.33
C ASP A 264 4.28 13.76 14.33
N ASP A 265 5.42 13.16 13.98
CA ASP A 265 6.69 13.35 14.68
C ASP A 265 7.30 14.70 14.28
N ASP A 266 7.20 15.68 15.18
CA ASP A 266 7.70 17.05 15.04
C ASP A 266 8.43 17.40 16.34
N THR A 267 9.76 17.33 16.32
CA THR A 267 10.60 17.37 17.52
C THR A 267 10.68 18.78 18.13
N ASP A 268 10.70 19.83 17.31
CA ASP A 268 10.83 21.22 17.76
C ASP A 268 9.48 21.95 17.89
N GLY A 269 8.43 21.39 17.29
CA GLY A 269 7.05 21.87 17.35
C GLY A 269 6.75 23.02 16.38
N ASP A 270 7.52 23.18 15.30
CA ASP A 270 7.33 24.24 14.31
C ASP A 270 6.21 23.95 13.28
N GLY A 271 5.71 22.71 13.27
CA GLY A 271 4.65 22.23 12.40
C GLY A 271 5.15 21.52 11.13
N ILE A 272 6.45 21.32 10.98
CA ILE A 272 7.08 20.48 9.96
C ILE A 272 7.48 19.17 10.66
N ALA A 273 6.99 18.04 10.14
CA ALA A 273 7.41 16.75 10.68
C ALA A 273 8.88 16.48 10.33
N ASN A 274 9.63 15.85 11.24
CA ASN A 274 11.08 15.61 11.14
C ASN A 274 11.51 15.14 9.74
N TYR A 275 10.78 14.17 9.16
CA TYR A 275 11.10 13.65 7.82
C TYR A 275 10.97 14.62 6.64
N PHE A 276 10.49 15.83 6.90
CA PHE A 276 10.45 16.95 5.97
C PHE A 276 11.12 18.21 6.54
N ASP A 277 11.78 18.12 7.70
CA ASP A 277 12.46 19.19 8.39
C ASP A 277 13.97 18.96 8.44
N ILE A 278 14.72 19.88 7.82
CA ILE A 278 16.19 19.79 7.74
C ILE A 278 16.90 20.22 9.03
N ASP A 279 16.17 20.72 10.02
CA ASP A 279 16.63 21.24 11.32
C ASP A 279 15.77 20.69 12.47
N ASP A 280 15.67 19.36 12.58
CA ASP A 280 14.78 18.62 13.49
C ASP A 280 14.60 19.19 14.91
N ASP A 281 15.65 19.74 15.53
CA ASP A 281 15.58 20.27 16.91
C ASP A 281 15.38 21.78 17.01
N GLY A 282 15.36 22.48 15.87
CA GLY A 282 15.14 23.91 15.76
C GLY A 282 16.24 24.76 16.40
N ASP A 283 17.48 24.25 16.52
CA ASP A 283 18.61 25.01 17.09
C ASP A 283 19.29 25.96 16.08
N GLY A 284 18.91 25.88 14.80
CA GLY A 284 19.44 26.66 13.70
C GLY A 284 20.66 26.03 13.01
N LYS A 285 21.04 24.80 13.36
CA LYS A 285 22.05 24.00 12.68
C LYS A 285 21.39 22.75 12.09
N LEU A 286 21.38 22.71 10.76
CA LEU A 286 20.88 21.57 9.99
C LEU A 286 21.32 20.20 10.57
N THR A 287 20.39 19.26 10.64
CA THR A 287 20.63 17.87 11.10
C THR A 287 21.84 17.25 10.39
N SER A 288 21.95 17.45 9.07
CA SER A 288 23.11 17.03 8.27
C SER A 288 24.45 17.58 8.74
N TYR A 289 24.49 18.83 9.24
CA TYR A 289 25.70 19.42 9.77
C TYR A 289 26.11 18.76 11.08
N GLU A 290 25.13 18.43 11.93
CA GLU A 290 25.35 17.82 13.23
C GLU A 290 25.78 16.35 13.13
N LEU A 291 25.39 15.67 12.06
CA LEU A 291 25.83 14.31 11.74
C LEU A 291 27.24 14.24 11.15
N LYS A 292 27.87 15.37 10.84
CA LYS A 292 29.18 15.40 10.19
C LYS A 292 30.29 14.90 11.12
N ILE A 293 31.09 13.94 10.64
CA ILE A 293 32.25 13.44 11.38
C ILE A 293 33.45 14.37 11.14
N PRO A 294 34.22 14.77 12.17
CA PRO A 294 35.40 15.64 12.01
C PRO A 294 36.45 15.12 11.02
N THR A 295 36.58 13.80 10.88
CA THR A 295 37.50 13.14 9.94
C THR A 295 36.96 13.02 8.52
N GLY A 296 35.74 13.50 8.26
CA GLY A 296 35.03 13.38 7.00
C GLY A 296 33.97 12.26 7.03
N GLY A 297 32.92 12.44 6.22
CA GLY A 297 31.74 11.57 6.21
C GLY A 297 30.68 12.01 7.24
N TYR A 298 29.68 11.15 7.42
CA TYR A 298 28.54 11.35 8.32
C TYR A 298 28.39 10.14 9.23
N TYR A 299 27.92 10.36 10.46
CA TYR A 299 27.50 9.28 11.33
C TYR A 299 26.33 8.53 10.70
N SER A 300 26.32 7.20 10.82
CA SER A 300 25.07 6.46 10.63
C SER A 300 24.14 6.76 11.81
N PHE A 301 22.83 6.53 11.64
CA PHE A 301 21.85 6.68 12.72
C PHE A 301 22.28 5.97 14.01
N GLU A 302 22.82 4.76 13.92
CA GLU A 302 23.29 3.93 15.04
C GLU A 302 24.48 4.53 15.76
N ASN A 303 25.30 5.34 15.07
CA ASN A 303 26.52 5.93 15.59
C ASN A 303 26.41 7.44 15.85
N ALA A 304 25.30 8.09 15.49
CA ALA A 304 25.06 9.50 15.76
C ALA A 304 25.07 9.78 17.27
N PRO A 305 25.99 10.59 17.81
CA PRO A 305 26.17 10.74 19.25
C PRO A 305 25.04 11.53 19.91
N ASP A 306 24.93 11.45 21.25
CA ASP A 306 24.22 12.45 22.06
C ASP A 306 25.10 13.69 22.34
N CYS A 307 24.61 14.69 23.08
CA CYS A 307 25.40 15.89 23.43
C CYS A 307 26.73 15.57 24.15
N SER A 308 26.84 14.42 24.82
CA SER A 308 28.05 14.02 25.56
C SER A 308 29.06 13.27 24.69
N GLY A 309 28.71 12.96 23.44
CA GLY A 309 29.50 12.13 22.55
C GLY A 309 29.26 10.62 22.71
N ASN A 310 28.28 10.20 23.52
CA ASN A 310 27.97 8.79 23.70
C ASN A 310 27.27 8.22 22.46
N THR A 311 27.74 7.08 21.98
CA THR A 311 27.18 6.36 20.83
C THR A 311 26.69 4.95 21.19
N THR A 312 26.86 4.54 22.45
CA THR A 312 26.64 3.16 22.92
C THR A 312 25.24 2.89 23.43
N ASP A 313 24.54 3.91 23.93
CA ASP A 313 23.15 3.77 24.35
C ASP A 313 22.22 3.93 23.13
N PRO A 314 21.51 2.89 22.68
CA PRO A 314 20.63 2.99 21.52
C PRO A 314 19.41 3.89 21.76
N MET A 315 19.04 4.16 23.02
CA MET A 315 17.90 4.99 23.42
C MET A 315 18.29 6.45 23.69
N ARG A 316 19.56 6.81 23.46
CA ARG A 316 20.04 8.18 23.68
C ARG A 316 19.27 9.18 22.83
N LYS A 317 19.08 10.37 23.40
CA LYS A 317 18.64 11.54 22.64
C LYS A 317 19.83 12.00 21.79
N ARG A 318 19.74 11.77 20.48
CA ARG A 318 20.81 12.12 19.54
C ARG A 318 20.95 13.63 19.44
N LYS A 319 22.14 14.07 19.06
CA LYS A 319 22.52 15.48 19.05
C LYS A 319 21.53 16.34 18.25
N TYR A 320 21.22 15.91 17.03
CA TYR A 320 20.28 16.57 16.10
C TYR A 320 18.82 16.58 16.56
N LEU A 321 18.49 15.96 17.70
CA LEU A 321 17.17 16.01 18.30
C LEU A 321 17.16 16.86 19.58
N ASP A 322 18.29 17.47 19.97
CA ASP A 322 18.42 18.20 21.23
C ASP A 322 19.07 19.56 21.05
N LYS A 323 18.19 20.56 20.94
CA LYS A 323 18.54 22.00 20.83
C LYS A 323 19.48 22.57 21.88
N ASN A 324 19.74 21.84 22.97
CA ASN A 324 20.69 22.25 23.99
C ASN A 324 22.13 21.76 23.69
N CYS A 325 22.32 20.90 22.69
CA CYS A 325 23.61 20.41 22.24
C CYS A 325 24.37 21.46 21.39
N GLN A 326 24.78 22.57 22.02
CA GLN A 326 25.54 23.61 21.30
C GLN A 326 27.01 23.28 21.09
#